data_AF-A0ABD5J9G0-F1
#
_entry.id   AF-A0ABD5J9G0-F1
#
_cell.length_a   1.000
_cell.length_b   1.000
_cell.length_c   1.000
_cell.angle_alpha   90.00
_cell.angle_beta   90.00
_cell.angle_gamma   90.00
#
_symmetry.space_group_name_H-M   'P 1'
#
loop_
_entity.id
_entity.type
_entity.pdbx_description
1 polymer ?
#
loop_
_entity_poly.entity_id
_entity_poly.type
_entity_poly.pdbx_seq_one_letter_code
_entity_poly.pdbx_strand_id
1 'polypeptide(L)'
;MELEEAVHDRLGLPPTGRGTVEVRLARLAELLERVEADPSLMRHLLDEVSGMARRCSGTLGDAEPVVRLRGRCPLCASVSLRAFPLRRAVLCINPGCRCPHTACGCHADRAHRHSWPEGEWAELAVGGAVVLEEITAALNGGSTVVAVSR
;
A
#
# COMPACT_ATOMS: atom_id res chain seq x y z
N MET A 1 4.27 22.14 -11.12
CA MET A 1 4.70 22.13 -9.71
C MET A 1 4.91 20.68 -9.35
N GLU A 2 6.08 20.36 -8.82
CA GLU A 2 6.39 19.01 -8.39
C GLU A 2 5.75 18.70 -7.02
N LEU A 3 5.43 17.43 -6.73
CA LEU A 3 4.74 17.04 -5.48
C LEU A 3 5.43 17.58 -4.20
N GLU A 4 6.75 17.48 -4.13
CA GLU A 4 7.56 18.01 -3.01
C GLU A 4 7.41 19.52 -2.83
N GLU A 5 7.39 20.28 -3.94
CA GLU A 5 7.23 21.74 -3.90
C GLU A 5 5.83 22.12 -3.41
N ALA A 6 4.79 21.40 -3.86
CA ALA A 6 3.41 21.63 -3.45
C ALA A 6 3.21 21.37 -1.95
N VAL A 7 3.82 20.31 -1.42
CA VAL A 7 3.77 19.98 0.01
C VAL A 7 4.50 21.04 0.84
N HIS A 8 5.67 21.48 0.38
CA HIS A 8 6.42 22.54 1.08
C HIS A 8 5.68 23.87 1.10
N ASP A 9 5.11 24.31 -0.03
CA ASP A 9 4.31 25.53 -0.12
C ASP A 9 3.10 25.46 0.82
N ARG A 10 2.38 24.34 0.80
CA ARG A 10 1.20 24.13 1.65
C ARG A 10 1.52 24.12 3.15
N LEU A 11 2.68 23.59 3.54
CA LEU A 11 3.16 23.54 4.92
C LEU A 11 3.92 24.80 5.36
N GLY A 12 4.11 25.78 4.46
CA GLY A 12 4.90 26.99 4.75
C GLY A 12 6.39 26.71 5.01
N LEU A 13 6.92 25.63 4.44
CA LEU A 13 8.32 25.22 4.56
C LEU A 13 9.19 25.90 3.50
N PRO A 14 10.49 26.11 3.76
CA PRO A 14 11.39 26.67 2.75
C PRO A 14 11.45 25.78 1.50
N PRO A 15 11.65 26.35 0.30
CA PRO A 15 11.77 25.56 -0.93
C PRO A 15 12.87 24.51 -0.84
N THR A 16 12.65 23.35 -1.43
CA THR A 16 13.67 22.30 -1.49
C THR A 16 14.66 22.56 -2.62
N GLY A 17 15.91 22.16 -2.39
CA GLY A 17 16.92 22.12 -3.46
C GLY A 17 16.69 20.93 -4.40
N ARG A 18 17.28 20.99 -5.60
CA ARG A 18 17.25 19.87 -6.56
C ARG A 18 17.71 18.56 -5.90
N GLY A 19 17.11 17.46 -6.31
CA GLY A 19 17.45 16.12 -5.85
C GLY A 19 17.05 15.06 -6.87
N THR A 20 17.64 13.88 -6.76
CA THR A 20 17.18 12.71 -7.51
C THR A 20 15.80 12.28 -7.02
N VAL A 21 15.10 11.42 -7.76
CA VAL A 21 13.75 10.96 -7.38
C VAL A 21 13.76 10.31 -5.99
N GLU A 22 14.80 9.53 -5.68
CA GLU A 22 14.97 8.85 -4.39
C GLU A 22 15.11 9.84 -3.23
N VAL A 23 15.94 10.87 -3.40
CA VAL A 23 16.13 11.92 -2.39
C VAL A 23 14.82 12.67 -2.12
N ARG A 24 14.07 12.96 -3.17
CA ARG A 24 12.81 13.71 -3.08
C ARG A 24 11.71 12.87 -2.43
N LEU A 25 11.65 11.57 -2.74
CA LEU A 25 10.75 10.63 -2.06
C LEU A 25 11.09 10.47 -0.58
N ALA A 26 12.38 10.41 -0.22
CA ALA A 26 12.80 10.34 1.18
C ALA A 26 12.37 11.58 1.97
N ARG A 27 12.56 12.78 1.43
CA ARG A 27 12.10 14.04 2.05
C ARG A 27 10.58 14.09 2.20
N LEU A 28 9.83 13.63 1.18
CA LEU A 28 8.38 13.52 1.29
C LEU A 28 7.96 12.54 2.39
N ALA A 29 8.67 11.43 2.55
CA ALA A 29 8.40 10.46 3.61
C ALA A 29 8.61 11.06 5.01
N GLU A 30 9.65 11.88 5.20
CA GLU A 30 9.92 12.61 6.45
C GLU A 30 8.82 13.63 6.81
N LEU A 31 8.00 14.05 5.84
CA LEU A 31 6.91 15.00 6.05
C LEU A 31 5.56 14.32 6.35
N LEU A 32 5.45 13.00 6.25
CA LEU A 32 4.16 12.30 6.36
C LEU A 32 3.45 12.56 7.69
N GLU A 33 4.19 12.60 8.81
CA GLU A 33 3.62 12.91 10.14
C GLU A 33 3.03 14.33 10.21
N ARG A 34 3.65 15.29 9.51
CA ARG A 34 3.15 16.68 9.46
C ARG A 34 1.93 16.79 8.55
N VAL A 35 1.91 16.03 7.46
CA VAL A 35 0.81 15.99 6.50
C VAL A 35 -0.40 15.26 7.10
N GLU A 36 -0.22 14.34 8.04
CA GLU A 36 -1.31 13.62 8.71
C GLU A 36 -2.32 14.56 9.38
N ALA A 37 -1.86 15.72 9.86
CA ALA A 37 -2.71 16.75 10.45
C ALA A 37 -3.61 17.49 9.43
N ASP A 38 -3.38 17.36 8.12
CA ASP A 38 -4.21 17.91 7.04
C ASP A 38 -4.73 16.78 6.14
N PRO A 39 -5.96 16.27 6.37
CA PRO A 39 -6.54 15.20 5.58
C PRO A 39 -6.65 15.49 4.08
N SER A 40 -6.78 16.77 3.69
CA SER A 40 -6.86 17.16 2.28
C SER A 40 -5.50 17.04 1.60
N LEU A 41 -4.44 17.48 2.29
CA LEU A 41 -3.07 17.36 1.81
C LEU A 41 -2.62 15.89 1.79
N MET A 42 -2.99 15.11 2.80
CA MET A 42 -2.74 13.67 2.84
C MET A 42 -3.41 12.95 1.66
N ARG A 43 -4.66 13.30 1.35
CA ARG A 43 -5.37 12.73 0.19
C ARG A 43 -4.69 13.10 -1.12
N HIS A 44 -4.32 14.37 -1.29
CA HIS A 44 -3.65 14.85 -2.49
C HIS A 44 -2.30 14.13 -2.70
N LEU A 45 -1.49 14.02 -1.64
CA LEU A 45 -0.22 13.31 -1.68
C LEU A 45 -0.39 11.84 -2.05
N LEU A 46 -1.38 11.16 -1.47
CA LEU A 46 -1.70 9.77 -1.79
C LEU A 46 -2.10 9.60 -3.27
N ASP A 47 -2.91 10.51 -3.81
CA ASP A 47 -3.36 10.46 -5.20
C ASP A 47 -2.20 10.64 -6.19
N GLU A 48 -1.32 11.60 -5.92
CA GLU A 48 -0.14 11.88 -6.75
C GLU A 48 0.85 10.72 -6.72
N VAL A 49 1.20 10.21 -5.52
CA VAL A 49 2.10 9.05 -5.36
C VAL A 49 1.50 7.81 -6.01
N SER A 50 0.19 7.56 -5.85
CA SER A 50 -0.49 6.45 -6.51
C SER A 50 -0.50 6.61 -8.04
N GLY A 51 -0.67 7.83 -8.54
CA GLY A 51 -0.53 8.17 -9.95
C GLY A 51 0.87 7.85 -10.48
N MET A 52 1.92 8.26 -9.76
CA MET A 52 3.30 7.95 -10.09
C MET A 52 3.56 6.44 -10.11
N ALA A 53 3.16 5.72 -9.06
CA ALA A 53 3.34 4.28 -8.95
C ALA A 53 2.68 3.53 -10.12
N ARG A 54 1.46 3.95 -10.52
CA ARG A 54 0.77 3.39 -11.70
C ARG A 54 1.57 3.61 -12.99
N ARG A 55 2.11 4.82 -13.21
CA ARG A 55 2.95 5.10 -14.39
C ARG A 55 4.24 4.28 -14.38
N CYS A 56 4.88 4.17 -13.22
CA CYS A 56 6.11 3.40 -13.05
C CYS A 56 5.88 1.89 -13.20
N SER A 57 4.72 1.35 -12.81
CA SER A 57 4.45 -0.09 -12.87
C SER A 57 4.52 -0.68 -14.29
N GLY A 58 4.22 0.12 -15.33
CA GLY A 58 4.35 -0.32 -16.72
C GLY A 58 5.79 -0.38 -17.22
N THR A 59 6.69 0.40 -16.62
CA THR A 59 8.10 0.53 -17.02
C THR A 59 9.03 -0.32 -16.18
N LEU A 60 8.72 -0.50 -14.88
CA LEU A 60 9.57 -1.21 -13.94
C LEU A 60 9.50 -2.75 -14.05
N GLY A 61 8.56 -3.29 -14.85
CA GLY A 61 8.55 -4.69 -15.29
C GLY A 61 8.24 -5.75 -14.22
N ASP A 62 8.55 -5.48 -12.95
CA ASP A 62 8.32 -6.39 -11.85
C ASP A 62 7.03 -6.03 -11.12
N ALA A 63 5.94 -6.69 -11.52
CA ALA A 63 4.77 -6.75 -10.66
C ALA A 63 5.17 -7.46 -9.36
N GLU A 64 4.90 -6.82 -8.22
CA GLU A 64 5.07 -7.42 -6.90
C GLU A 64 4.56 -8.88 -6.89
N PRO A 65 5.32 -9.85 -6.34
CA PRO A 65 4.86 -11.23 -6.27
C PRO A 65 3.58 -11.31 -5.44
N VAL A 66 2.50 -11.81 -6.03
CA VAL A 66 1.20 -11.93 -5.34
C VAL A 66 0.93 -13.38 -5.01
N VAL A 67 0.83 -13.71 -3.71
CA VAL A 67 0.58 -15.09 -3.25
C VAL A 67 -0.88 -15.25 -2.89
N ARG A 68 -1.52 -16.31 -3.42
CA ARG A 68 -2.90 -16.66 -3.05
C ARG A 68 -2.94 -17.32 -1.68
N LEU A 69 -3.80 -16.80 -0.82
CA LEU A 69 -4.16 -17.46 0.45
C LEU A 69 -5.40 -18.34 0.26
N ARG A 70 -5.47 -19.45 1.00
CA ARG A 70 -6.54 -20.44 0.88
C ARG A 70 -7.84 -20.02 1.56
N GLY A 71 -7.74 -19.26 2.64
CA GLY A 71 -8.90 -18.87 3.43
C GLY A 71 -9.81 -17.83 2.76
N ARG A 72 -10.97 -17.63 3.40
CA ARG A 72 -11.99 -16.67 2.98
C ARG A 72 -11.76 -15.32 3.63
N CYS A 73 -12.07 -14.27 2.89
CA CYS A 73 -12.11 -12.92 3.43
C CYS A 73 -13.19 -12.81 4.53
N PRO A 74 -12.87 -12.30 5.73
CA PRO A 74 -13.85 -12.16 6.82
C PRO A 74 -14.96 -11.15 6.50
N LEU A 75 -14.71 -10.21 5.57
CA LEU A 75 -15.65 -9.14 5.24
C LEU A 75 -16.70 -9.55 4.20
N CYS A 76 -16.36 -10.42 3.25
CA CYS A 76 -17.24 -10.77 2.14
C CYS A 76 -17.35 -12.27 1.86
N ALA A 77 -16.73 -13.12 2.70
CA ALA A 77 -16.68 -14.58 2.60
C ALA A 77 -16.08 -15.15 1.28
N SER A 78 -15.53 -14.31 0.41
CA SER A 78 -14.92 -14.71 -0.87
C SER A 78 -13.50 -15.27 -0.68
N VAL A 79 -13.12 -16.25 -1.52
CA VAL A 79 -11.76 -16.83 -1.61
C VAL A 79 -10.83 -15.95 -2.48
N SER A 80 -10.74 -14.68 -2.12
CA SER A 80 -10.05 -13.63 -2.87
C SER A 80 -8.95 -12.95 -2.06
N LEU A 81 -8.45 -13.58 -0.99
CA LEU A 81 -7.33 -13.05 -0.23
C LEU A 81 -6.01 -13.28 -0.98
N ARG A 82 -5.16 -12.24 -0.96
CA ARG A 82 -3.84 -12.21 -1.60
C ARG A 82 -2.84 -11.56 -0.65
N ALA A 83 -1.69 -12.19 -0.48
CA ALA A 83 -0.54 -11.64 0.21
C ALA A 83 0.33 -10.87 -0.78
N PHE A 84 0.76 -9.69 -0.36
CA PHE A 84 1.61 -8.74 -1.08
C PHE A 84 2.88 -8.52 -0.23
N PRO A 85 3.98 -9.28 -0.49
CA PRO A 85 5.18 -9.30 0.34
C PRO A 85 5.90 -7.96 0.42
N LEU A 86 5.98 -7.21 -0.69
CA LEU A 86 6.65 -5.91 -0.71
C LEU A 86 5.84 -4.87 0.07
N ARG A 87 4.52 -4.97 0.06
CA ARG A 87 3.62 -4.13 0.89
C ARG A 87 3.51 -4.59 2.34
N ARG A 88 4.03 -5.79 2.67
CA ARG A 88 3.78 -6.48 3.95
C ARG A 88 2.30 -6.46 4.34
N ALA A 89 1.43 -6.82 3.40
CA ALA A 89 -0.01 -6.72 3.60
C ALA A 89 -0.78 -7.87 2.94
N VAL A 90 -1.93 -8.20 3.51
CA VAL A 90 -2.93 -9.06 2.89
C VAL A 90 -4.10 -8.21 2.42
N LEU A 91 -4.58 -8.42 1.20
CA LEU A 91 -5.73 -7.70 0.62
C LEU A 91 -6.77 -8.69 0.11
N CYS A 92 -8.04 -8.31 0.19
CA CYS A 92 -9.12 -8.98 -0.54
C CYS A 92 -9.29 -8.34 -1.92
N ILE A 93 -9.05 -9.08 -3.01
CA ILE A 93 -9.12 -8.52 -4.38
C ILE A 93 -10.54 -8.48 -4.97
N ASN A 94 -11.56 -8.97 -4.25
CA ASN A 94 -12.96 -8.92 -4.70
C ASN A 94 -13.42 -7.44 -4.83
N PRO A 95 -13.82 -6.97 -6.03
CA PRO A 95 -14.21 -5.57 -6.25
C PRO A 95 -15.46 -5.15 -5.47
N GLY A 96 -16.30 -6.10 -5.05
CA GLY A 96 -17.47 -5.85 -4.20
C GLY A 96 -17.17 -5.83 -2.70
N CYS A 97 -15.96 -6.19 -2.27
CA CYS A 97 -15.60 -6.23 -0.86
C CYS A 97 -15.49 -4.81 -0.28
N ARG A 98 -16.17 -4.57 0.84
CA ARG A 98 -16.09 -3.33 1.63
C ARG A 98 -15.99 -3.71 3.10
N CYS A 99 -15.15 -3.01 3.86
CA CYS A 99 -15.08 -3.20 5.31
C CYS A 99 -16.15 -2.35 6.01
N PRO A 100 -16.49 -2.62 7.28
CA PRO A 100 -17.47 -1.80 8.01
C PRO A 100 -16.96 -0.38 8.33
N HIS A 101 -15.65 -0.12 8.20
CA HIS A 101 -15.08 1.20 8.45
C HIS A 101 -15.29 2.13 7.26
N THR A 102 -16.27 3.04 7.37
CA THR A 102 -16.69 3.94 6.28
C THR A 102 -15.62 4.92 5.83
N ALA A 103 -14.66 5.25 6.69
CA ALA A 103 -13.51 6.10 6.33
C ALA A 103 -12.37 5.31 5.66
N CYS A 104 -12.47 3.98 5.55
CA CYS A 104 -11.51 3.20 4.79
C CYS A 104 -11.57 3.56 3.30
N GLY A 105 -10.39 3.70 2.67
CA GLY A 105 -10.27 4.03 1.24
C GLY A 105 -11.03 3.07 0.32
N CYS A 106 -11.35 1.84 0.76
CA CYS A 106 -12.12 0.89 -0.04
C CYS A 106 -13.54 1.37 -0.36
N HIS A 107 -14.10 2.31 0.43
CA HIS A 107 -15.39 2.94 0.15
C HIS A 107 -15.29 4.09 -0.86
N ALA A 108 -14.17 4.81 -0.86
CA ALA A 108 -13.98 6.01 -1.67
C ALA A 108 -13.41 5.73 -3.06
N ASP A 109 -12.53 4.73 -3.20
CA ASP A 109 -11.85 4.40 -4.45
C ASP A 109 -12.03 2.91 -4.80
N ARG A 110 -12.60 2.65 -5.98
CA ARG A 110 -12.78 1.30 -6.53
C ARG A 110 -11.47 0.60 -6.89
N ALA A 111 -10.34 1.30 -6.95
CA ALA A 111 -9.01 0.70 -7.06
C ALA A 111 -8.42 0.36 -5.69
N HIS A 112 -8.84 1.04 -4.62
CA HIS A 112 -8.39 0.75 -3.27
C HIS A 112 -9.09 -0.50 -2.72
N ARG A 113 -8.36 -1.33 -1.98
CA ARG A 113 -8.90 -2.49 -1.26
C ARG A 113 -8.54 -2.35 0.20
N HIS A 114 -9.40 -2.85 1.08
CA HIS A 114 -9.03 -3.01 2.49
C HIS A 114 -7.76 -3.87 2.56
N SER A 115 -6.76 -3.38 3.28
CA SER A 115 -5.49 -4.03 3.52
C SER A 115 -5.36 -4.35 4.99
N TRP A 116 -4.97 -5.58 5.30
CA TRP A 116 -4.51 -5.99 6.62
C TRP A 116 -2.98 -5.90 6.67
N PRO A 117 -2.40 -4.84 7.25
CA PRO A 117 -0.97 -4.75 7.49
C PRO A 117 -0.53 -5.78 8.54
N GLU A 118 0.79 -5.90 8.74
CA GLU A 118 1.41 -6.88 9.65
C GLU A 118 0.79 -6.96 11.05
N GLY A 119 0.49 -5.83 11.67
CA GLY A 119 -0.13 -5.78 12.99
C GLY A 119 -1.53 -6.42 13.06
N GLU A 120 -2.21 -6.58 11.93
CA GLU A 120 -3.59 -7.08 11.85
C GLU A 120 -3.69 -8.54 11.37
N TRP A 121 -2.57 -9.23 11.09
CA TRP A 121 -2.63 -10.59 10.55
C TRP A 121 -3.21 -11.60 11.53
N ALA A 122 -2.96 -11.42 12.83
CA ALA A 122 -3.55 -12.28 13.86
C ALA A 122 -5.07 -12.16 13.89
N GLU A 123 -5.60 -10.94 13.79
CA GLU A 123 -7.05 -10.69 13.72
C GLU A 123 -7.65 -11.26 12.43
N LEU A 124 -6.95 -11.11 11.30
CA LEU A 124 -7.35 -11.70 10.03
C LEU A 124 -7.41 -13.24 10.12
N ALA A 125 -6.45 -13.87 10.79
CA ALA A 125 -6.43 -15.32 10.99
C ALA A 125 -7.54 -15.83 11.91
N VAL A 126 -7.97 -15.02 12.88
CA VAL A 126 -9.11 -15.36 13.75
C VAL A 126 -10.44 -15.19 13.02
N GLY A 127 -10.60 -14.09 12.27
CA GLY A 127 -11.84 -13.77 11.58
C GLY A 127 -12.05 -14.50 10.25
N GLY A 128 -10.96 -14.92 9.60
CA GLY A 128 -10.97 -15.65 8.33
C GLY A 128 -10.46 -17.08 8.50
N ALA A 129 -10.85 -17.99 7.61
CA ALA A 129 -10.33 -19.36 7.60
C ALA A 129 -8.89 -19.42 7.02
N VAL A 130 -8.01 -18.49 7.40
CA VAL A 130 -6.59 -18.43 7.00
C VAL A 130 -5.74 -18.66 8.23
N VAL A 131 -4.72 -19.50 8.13
CA VAL A 131 -3.80 -19.77 9.25
C VAL A 131 -2.69 -18.70 9.27
N LEU A 132 -2.30 -18.23 10.46
CA LEU A 132 -1.28 -17.18 10.60
C LEU A 132 0.07 -17.60 10.00
N GLU A 133 0.41 -18.88 10.09
CA GLU A 133 1.62 -19.46 9.51
C GLU A 133 1.58 -19.39 7.98
N GLU A 134 0.41 -19.55 7.36
CA GLU A 134 0.23 -19.40 5.90
C GLU A 134 0.47 -17.94 5.48
N ILE A 135 -0.07 -16.99 6.23
CA ILE A 135 0.12 -15.55 5.98
C ILE A 135 1.62 -15.21 6.09
N THR A 136 2.25 -15.63 7.18
CA THR A 136 3.66 -15.37 7.48
C THR A 136 4.57 -16.00 6.41
N ALA A 137 4.33 -17.25 6.03
CA ALA A 137 5.09 -17.92 4.99
C ALA A 137 4.93 -17.24 3.62
N ALA A 138 3.70 -16.82 3.26
CA ALA A 138 3.44 -16.13 2.01
C ALA A 138 4.15 -14.76 1.93
N LEU A 139 4.25 -14.05 3.06
CA LEU A 139 4.84 -12.71 3.13
C LEU A 139 6.36 -12.73 3.33
N ASN A 140 6.93 -13.81 3.89
CA ASN A 140 8.38 -13.99 3.99
C ASN A 140 8.99 -14.73 2.79
N GLY A 141 8.21 -15.59 2.11
CA GLY A 141 8.66 -16.39 0.97
C GLY A 141 8.96 -15.57 -0.30
N GLY A 142 8.47 -14.33 -0.37
CA GLY A 142 8.80 -13.40 -1.46
C GLY A 142 10.22 -12.81 -1.40
N SER A 143 10.95 -13.00 -0.29
CA SER A 143 12.32 -12.47 -0.13
C SER A 143 13.41 -13.27 -0.85
N THR A 144 13.09 -14.38 -1.52
CA THR A 144 14.04 -15.07 -2.41
C THR A 144 13.96 -14.50 -3.83
N VAL A 145 14.36 -13.24 -3.99
CA VAL A 145 14.75 -12.73 -5.31
C VAL A 145 16.06 -13.42 -5.66
N VAL A 146 15.99 -14.46 -6.48
CA VAL A 146 17.18 -15.03 -7.12
C VAL A 146 17.78 -13.92 -7.98
N ALA A 147 18.92 -13.38 -7.56
CA ALA A 147 19.71 -12.46 -8.36
C ALA A 147 20.06 -13.16 -9.68
N VAL A 148 19.43 -12.74 -10.78
CA VAL A 148 19.87 -13.09 -12.12
C VAL A 148 21.03 -12.17 -12.46
N SER A 149 22.25 -12.64 -12.20
CA SER A 149 23.47 -12.00 -12.69
C SER A 149 23.44 -11.94 -14.22
N ARG A 150 23.71 -10.75 -14.77
CA ARG A 150 24.04 -10.56 -16.19
C ARG A 150 25.46 -11.02 -16.48
#